data_AF-A0A498IY40-F1
#
_entry.id   AF-A0A498IY40-F1
#
_cell.length_a   1.000
_cell.length_b   1.000
_cell.length_c   1.000
_cell.angle_alpha   90.00
_cell.angle_beta   90.00
_cell.angle_gamma   90.00
#
_symmetry.space_group_name_H-M   'P 1'
#
loop_
_entity.id
_entity.type
_entity.pdbx_description
1 polymer ?
#
loop_
_entity_poly.entity_id
_entity_poly.type
_entity_poly.pdbx_seq_one_letter_code
_entity_poly.pdbx_strand_id
1 'polypeptide(L)'
;MCRLDCAALWFSEIQVLCDMEYGKQFILSPWSNKYHPPLEDGSLPSLELRKLEVEANDIFAIYRDQYHEGSISSVYMWEDDNEGFVGCFLIKKDGSKTGQGRQGYLQEKAWDAIHVIEVNSTRHGANNEGHICNMGRMIEEMESKLRNSLDQVYFGKMKEMVCTLRSPSEVVTRLPDS
;
A
#
# COMPACT_ATOMS: atom_id res chain seq x y z
N MET A 1 21.48 15.13 -5.43
CA MET A 1 20.87 14.74 -4.12
C MET A 1 19.63 13.91 -4.39
N CYS A 2 19.72 12.60 -4.19
CA CYS A 2 18.64 11.67 -4.50
C CYS A 2 17.45 11.91 -3.57
N ARG A 3 16.24 12.07 -4.13
CA ARG A 3 15.00 12.16 -3.36
C ARG A 3 14.29 10.81 -3.39
N LEU A 4 13.82 10.36 -2.23
CA LEU A 4 12.94 9.21 -2.11
C LEU A 4 11.63 9.53 -2.84
N ASP A 5 11.37 8.83 -3.95
CA ASP A 5 10.10 8.96 -4.68
C ASP A 5 9.26 7.70 -4.44
N CYS A 6 8.20 7.85 -3.64
CA CYS A 6 7.22 6.78 -3.44
C CYS A 6 6.40 6.49 -4.71
N ALA A 7 6.53 7.25 -5.81
CA ALA A 7 5.84 6.96 -7.06
C ALA A 7 6.51 5.87 -7.91
N ALA A 8 7.79 5.54 -7.66
CA ALA A 8 8.55 4.57 -8.47
C ALA A 8 8.33 3.08 -8.09
N LEU A 9 7.29 2.77 -7.31
CA LEU A 9 7.01 1.47 -6.69
C LEU A 9 6.56 0.32 -7.61
N TRP A 10 6.76 0.44 -8.93
CA TRP A 10 6.04 -0.38 -9.91
C TRP A 10 6.79 -1.62 -10.43
N PHE A 11 7.98 -1.96 -9.92
CA PHE A 11 8.78 -3.05 -10.51
C PHE A 11 9.31 -4.15 -9.59
N SER A 12 9.17 -4.07 -8.27
CA SER A 12 9.42 -5.20 -7.36
C SER A 12 8.92 -4.88 -5.95
N GLU A 13 8.90 -5.86 -5.06
CA GLU A 13 8.37 -5.87 -3.68
C GLU A 13 8.95 -4.81 -2.70
N ILE A 14 9.59 -3.75 -3.21
CA ILE A 14 10.59 -2.97 -2.48
C ILE A 14 10.52 -1.48 -2.90
N GLN A 15 10.79 -0.57 -1.95
CA GLN A 15 11.01 0.86 -2.17
C GLN A 15 12.00 1.11 -3.32
N VAL A 16 11.61 2.00 -4.23
CA VAL A 16 12.45 2.47 -5.32
C VAL A 16 12.80 3.93 -5.04
N LEU A 17 14.05 4.18 -4.67
CA LEU A 17 14.64 5.51 -4.68
C LEU A 17 15.06 5.82 -6.12
N CYS A 18 14.41 6.80 -6.74
CA CYS A 18 14.75 7.24 -8.08
C CYS A 18 15.77 8.38 -7.99
N ASP A 19 16.97 8.16 -8.54
CA ASP A 19 17.91 9.25 -8.78
C ASP A 19 17.42 10.07 -9.96
N MET A 20 16.83 11.23 -9.63
CA MET A 20 16.25 12.17 -10.59
C MET A 20 17.31 12.86 -11.47
N GLU A 21 18.58 12.85 -11.07
CA GLU A 21 19.66 13.50 -11.84
C GLU A 21 20.12 12.63 -13.02
N TYR A 22 19.98 11.30 -12.90
CA TYR A 22 20.47 10.36 -13.92
C TYR A 22 19.43 9.34 -14.39
N GLY A 23 18.19 9.39 -13.89
CA GLY A 23 17.14 8.43 -14.22
C GLY A 23 17.46 6.99 -13.79
N LYS A 24 18.33 6.83 -12.79
CA LYS A 24 18.71 5.53 -12.25
C LYS A 24 17.78 5.15 -11.10
N GLN A 25 17.34 3.90 -11.08
CA GLN A 25 16.51 3.35 -10.01
C GLN A 25 17.40 2.57 -9.04
N PHE A 26 17.27 2.89 -7.77
CA PHE A 26 17.92 2.20 -6.67
C PHE A 26 16.85 1.65 -5.74
N ILE A 27 17.06 0.45 -5.24
CA ILE A 27 16.11 -0.23 -4.38
C ILE A 27 16.70 -0.35 -2.98
N LEU A 28 16.02 0.19 -1.96
CA LEU A 28 16.45 0.03 -0.57
C LEU A 28 15.76 -1.18 0.05
N SER A 29 16.52 -2.20 0.44
CA SER A 29 15.96 -3.37 1.10
C SER A 29 15.57 -3.05 2.55
N PRO A 30 14.31 -3.29 2.97
CA PRO A 30 13.87 -3.04 4.33
C PRO A 30 14.51 -4.03 5.32
N TRP A 31 15.00 -5.19 4.86
CA TRP A 31 15.66 -6.18 5.70
C TRP A 31 17.15 -5.94 5.85
N SER A 32 17.86 -5.65 4.75
CA SER A 32 19.32 -5.50 4.77
C SER A 32 19.81 -4.07 4.95
N ASN A 33 18.93 -3.08 4.78
CA ASN A 33 19.26 -1.65 4.76
C ASN A 33 20.35 -1.29 3.73
N LYS A 34 20.33 -1.98 2.58
CA LYS A 34 21.30 -1.77 1.49
C LYS A 34 20.59 -1.46 0.18
N TYR A 35 21.21 -0.57 -0.58
CA TYR A 35 20.78 -0.21 -1.93
C TYR A 35 21.16 -1.27 -2.96
N HIS A 36 20.27 -1.45 -3.94
CA HIS A 36 20.47 -2.29 -5.12
C HIS A 36 20.08 -1.53 -6.40
N PRO A 37 21.01 -1.27 -7.34
CA PRO A 37 22.46 -1.50 -7.24
C PRO A 37 23.12 -0.80 -6.04
N PRO A 38 24.31 -1.23 -5.58
CA PRO A 38 24.99 -0.58 -4.45
C PRO A 38 25.21 0.91 -4.68
N LEU A 39 24.89 1.71 -3.67
CA LEU A 39 25.02 3.17 -3.66
C LEU A 39 25.72 3.57 -2.35
N GLU A 40 26.84 4.30 -2.44
CA GLU A 40 27.62 4.73 -1.26
C GLU A 40 27.06 5.99 -0.59
N ASP A 41 26.41 6.87 -1.36
CA ASP A 41 25.88 8.17 -0.94
C ASP A 41 24.35 8.19 -0.83
N GLY A 42 23.73 7.02 -0.73
CA GLY A 42 22.28 6.90 -0.55
C GLY A 42 21.86 7.35 0.85
N SER A 43 20.78 8.15 0.93
CA SER A 43 20.19 8.52 2.22
C SER A 43 19.69 7.27 2.94
N LEU A 44 20.05 7.13 4.21
CA LEU A 44 19.57 6.05 5.07
C LEU A 44 18.98 6.66 6.35
N PRO A 45 17.98 6.03 6.96
CA PRO A 45 17.47 6.49 8.25
C PRO A 45 18.56 6.44 9.31
N SER A 46 18.51 7.37 10.27
CA SER A 46 19.31 7.33 11.49
C SER A 46 19.10 6.03 12.26
N LEU A 47 20.05 5.68 13.13
CA LEU A 47 20.00 4.44 13.90
C LEU A 47 18.72 4.31 14.75
N GLU A 48 18.25 5.41 15.32
CA GLU A 48 17.02 5.42 16.12
C GLU A 48 15.78 5.23 15.24
N LEU A 49 15.71 5.94 14.10
CA LEU A 49 14.59 5.79 13.17
C LEU A 49 14.58 4.39 12.52
N ARG A 50 15.75 3.81 12.26
CA ARG A 50 15.89 2.45 11.73
C ARG A 50 15.38 1.39 12.72
N LYS A 51 15.57 1.58 14.04
CA LYS A 51 14.97 0.68 15.04
C LYS A 51 13.45 0.72 14.96
N LEU A 52 12.89 1.93 14.87
CA LEU A 52 11.44 2.13 14.73
C LEU A 52 10.90 1.54 13.42
N GLU A 53 11.65 1.67 12.33
CA GLU A 53 11.30 1.10 11.03
C GLU A 53 11.24 -0.44 11.07
N VAL A 54 12.22 -1.09 11.72
CA VAL A 54 12.23 -2.55 11.88
C VAL A 54 11.05 -3.01 12.75
N GLU A 55 10.81 -2.33 13.88
CA GLU A 55 9.67 -2.62 14.75
C GLU A 55 8.33 -2.45 14.02
N ALA A 56 8.20 -1.38 13.24
CA ALA A 56 7.02 -1.14 12.43
C ALA A 56 6.83 -2.24 11.36
N ASN A 57 7.90 -2.69 10.70
CA ASN A 57 7.81 -3.81 9.74
C ASN A 57 7.24 -5.08 10.40
N ASP A 58 7.70 -5.41 11.62
CA ASP A 58 7.22 -6.59 12.35
C ASP A 58 5.75 -6.47 12.74
N ILE A 59 5.33 -5.30 13.24
CA ILE A 59 3.94 -5.05 13.64
C ILE A 59 3.01 -5.03 12.43
N PHE A 60 3.39 -4.35 11.36
CA PHE A 60 2.55 -4.23 10.17
C PHE A 60 2.51 -5.52 9.34
N ALA A 61 3.49 -6.42 9.49
CA ALA A 61 3.39 -7.78 8.97
C ALA A 61 2.22 -8.55 9.61
N ILE A 62 1.94 -8.33 10.90
CA ILE A 62 0.78 -8.92 11.58
C ILE A 62 -0.52 -8.31 11.04
N TYR A 63 -0.59 -6.98 10.88
CA TYR A 63 -1.74 -6.31 10.25
C TYR A 63 -2.03 -6.88 8.86
N ARG A 64 -0.98 -7.01 8.04
CA ARG A 64 -1.07 -7.62 6.71
C ARG A 64 -1.63 -9.03 6.78
N ASP A 65 -1.11 -9.89 7.66
CA ASP A 65 -1.56 -11.28 7.73
C ASP A 65 -3.04 -11.40 8.16
N GLN A 66 -3.52 -10.49 9.00
CA GLN A 66 -4.92 -10.45 9.44
C GLN A 66 -5.90 -10.00 8.35
N TYR A 67 -5.51 -9.02 7.53
CA TYR A 67 -6.44 -8.37 6.59
C TYR A 67 -6.19 -8.70 5.12
N HIS A 68 -4.98 -9.14 4.78
CA HIS A 68 -4.48 -9.32 3.42
C HIS A 68 -3.66 -10.62 3.29
N GLU A 69 -4.19 -11.75 3.77
CA GLU A 69 -3.54 -13.07 3.66
C GLU A 69 -2.90 -13.32 2.28
N GLY A 70 -1.63 -13.76 2.26
CA GLY A 70 -0.89 -14.06 1.04
C GLY A 70 -0.42 -12.84 0.25
N SER A 71 -0.41 -11.66 0.87
CA SER A 71 0.26 -10.46 0.36
C SER A 71 1.67 -10.30 0.94
N ILE A 72 2.39 -9.28 0.49
CA ILE A 72 3.68 -8.84 1.00
C ILE A 72 3.50 -7.42 1.53
N SER A 73 4.25 -7.08 2.58
CA SER A 73 4.25 -5.74 3.14
C SER A 73 5.64 -5.28 3.52
N SER A 74 5.86 -3.97 3.40
CA SER A 74 7.12 -3.32 3.74
C SER A 74 6.84 -1.95 4.35
N VAL A 75 7.61 -1.57 5.37
CA VAL A 75 7.60 -0.24 5.97
C VAL A 75 8.95 0.40 5.79
N TYR A 76 8.93 1.69 5.50
CA TYR A 76 10.12 2.48 5.33
C TYR A 76 9.98 3.81 6.04
N MET A 77 11.07 4.31 6.60
CA MET A 77 11.09 5.58 7.32
C MET A 77 12.28 6.43 6.91
N TRP A 78 12.08 7.73 6.84
CA TRP A 78 13.15 8.71 6.62
C TRP A 78 12.86 9.98 7.40
N GLU A 79 13.92 10.71 7.78
CA GLU A 79 13.79 11.99 8.45
C GLU A 79 13.10 13.03 7.55
N ASP A 80 12.28 13.88 8.15
CA ASP A 80 11.77 15.09 7.50
C ASP A 80 12.55 16.32 7.97
N ASP A 81 12.69 17.30 7.09
CA ASP A 81 13.44 18.53 7.36
C ASP A 81 12.80 19.38 8.50
N ASN A 82 11.53 19.12 8.85
CA ASN A 82 10.76 19.90 9.84
C ASN A 82 10.75 19.30 11.27
N GLU A 83 11.84 18.67 11.71
CA GLU A 83 11.95 18.03 13.04
C GLU A 83 10.95 16.86 13.24
N GLY A 84 10.77 16.05 12.19
CA GLY A 84 9.87 14.89 12.17
C GLY A 84 10.45 13.73 11.36
N PHE A 85 9.59 12.76 11.05
CA PHE A 85 9.92 11.68 10.11
C PHE A 85 8.69 11.34 9.26
N VAL A 86 8.94 10.72 8.11
CA VAL A 86 7.88 10.16 7.26
C VAL A 86 7.96 8.64 7.33
N GLY A 87 6.82 8.00 7.57
CA GLY A 87 6.66 6.56 7.45
C GLY A 87 5.87 6.22 6.18
N CYS A 88 6.37 5.30 5.38
CA CYS A 88 5.69 4.76 4.21
C CYS A 88 5.42 3.27 4.43
N PHE A 89 4.15 2.89 4.48
CA PHE A 89 3.70 1.51 4.60
C PHE A 89 3.08 1.03 3.28
N LEU A 90 3.54 -0.13 2.81
CA LEU A 90 3.12 -0.71 1.55
C LEU A 90 2.54 -2.10 1.77
N ILE A 91 1.47 -2.41 1.04
CA ILE A 91 0.92 -3.76 0.91
C ILE A 91 0.78 -4.05 -0.57
N LYS A 92 1.31 -5.20 -0.99
CA LYS A 92 1.20 -5.71 -2.36
C LYS A 92 0.66 -7.13 -2.33
N LYS A 93 -0.44 -7.36 -3.02
CA LYS A 93 -1.02 -8.67 -3.26
C LYS A 93 -1.10 -8.93 -4.74
N ASP A 94 -0.32 -9.89 -5.21
CA ASP A 94 -0.39 -10.32 -6.59
C ASP A 94 -1.64 -11.17 -6.85
N GLY A 95 -2.15 -11.07 -8.09
CA GLY A 95 -3.24 -11.90 -8.57
C GLY A 95 -2.81 -13.34 -8.77
N SER A 96 -2.80 -14.14 -7.70
CA SER A 96 -2.56 -15.58 -7.85
C SER A 96 -3.71 -16.26 -8.59
N LYS A 97 -3.36 -17.09 -9.58
CA LYS A 97 -4.27 -17.99 -10.31
C LYS A 97 -4.80 -19.17 -9.48
N THR A 98 -4.34 -19.32 -8.23
CA THR A 98 -4.62 -20.52 -7.41
C THR A 98 -5.82 -20.41 -6.48
N GLY A 99 -6.63 -19.36 -6.59
CA GLY A 99 -7.86 -19.24 -5.81
C GLY A 99 -8.94 -20.25 -6.22
N GLN A 100 -8.93 -21.45 -5.62
CA GLN A 100 -10.11 -22.34 -5.57
C GLN A 100 -11.18 -21.73 -4.64
N GLY A 101 -11.71 -20.57 -5.00
CA GLY A 101 -12.87 -19.95 -4.37
C GLY A 101 -14.13 -20.21 -5.20
N ARG A 102 -15.28 -20.40 -4.54
CA ARG A 102 -16.62 -20.65 -5.14
C ARG A 102 -17.15 -19.54 -6.07
N GLN A 103 -16.35 -18.54 -6.44
CA GLN A 103 -16.77 -17.38 -7.23
C GLN A 103 -16.06 -17.40 -8.60
N GLY A 104 -16.43 -18.40 -9.40
CA GLY A 104 -15.72 -18.84 -10.61
C GLY A 104 -15.83 -17.94 -11.85
N TYR A 105 -15.48 -16.66 -11.77
CA TYR A 105 -15.34 -15.81 -12.98
C TYR A 105 -14.25 -14.72 -12.93
N LEU A 106 -13.63 -14.43 -11.78
CA LEU A 106 -12.53 -13.47 -11.67
C LEU A 106 -11.19 -14.23 -11.69
N GLN A 107 -10.47 -14.15 -12.81
CA GLN A 107 -9.27 -14.95 -13.06
C GLN A 107 -8.03 -14.46 -12.28
N GLU A 108 -7.93 -13.16 -11.94
CA GLU A 108 -6.80 -12.58 -11.21
C GLU A 108 -7.29 -11.36 -10.39
N LYS A 109 -6.86 -11.21 -9.13
CA LYS A 109 -7.13 -10.04 -8.28
C LYS A 109 -5.83 -9.51 -7.69
N ALA A 110 -5.40 -8.32 -8.14
CA ALA A 110 -4.26 -7.63 -7.56
C ALA A 110 -4.72 -6.51 -6.62
N TRP A 111 -3.94 -6.24 -5.58
CA TRP A 111 -4.15 -5.12 -4.67
C TRP A 111 -2.80 -4.50 -4.31
N ASP A 112 -2.67 -3.21 -4.59
CA ASP A 112 -1.52 -2.40 -4.18
C ASP A 112 -2.03 -1.24 -3.32
N ALA A 113 -1.54 -1.13 -2.09
CA ALA A 113 -1.84 -0.03 -1.18
C ALA A 113 -0.55 0.62 -0.67
N ILE A 114 -0.55 1.95 -0.65
CA ILE A 114 0.58 2.78 -0.23
C ILE A 114 0.05 3.83 0.74
N HIS A 115 0.62 3.86 1.94
CA HIS A 115 0.26 4.76 3.03
C HIS A 115 1.48 5.60 3.38
N VAL A 116 1.46 6.89 3.03
CA VAL A 116 2.53 7.84 3.39
C VAL A 116 2.03 8.70 4.55
N ILE A 117 2.74 8.66 5.67
CA ILE A 117 2.36 9.31 6.93
C ILE A 117 3.51 10.19 7.39
N GLU A 118 3.24 11.49 7.47
CA GLU A 118 4.16 12.46 8.04
C GLU A 118 3.92 12.57 9.55
N VAL A 119 4.98 12.41 10.34
CA VAL A 119 4.95 12.46 11.81
C VAL A 119 5.81 13.63 12.28
N ASN A 120 5.15 14.66 12.78
CA ASN A 120 5.80 15.84 13.33
C ASN A 120 5.98 15.72 14.85
N SER A 121 7.18 16.02 15.35
CA SER A 121 7.42 16.02 16.80
C SER A 121 6.69 17.20 17.45
N THR A 122 5.75 16.91 18.35
CA THR A 122 5.21 17.98 19.21
C THR A 122 6.20 18.27 20.34
N ARG A 123 6.34 19.54 20.72
CA ARG A 123 7.33 20.04 21.70
C ARG A 123 7.17 19.48 23.14
N HIS A 124 6.32 18.49 23.36
CA HIS A 124 6.04 17.87 24.66
C HIS A 124 6.22 16.36 24.58
N GLY A 125 7.45 15.91 24.83
CA GLY A 125 7.84 14.57 25.32
C GLY A 125 6.86 13.42 25.08
N ALA A 126 6.44 13.19 23.85
CA ALA A 126 5.69 12.00 23.51
C ALA A 126 6.68 10.84 23.47
N ASN A 127 6.49 9.84 24.33
CA ASN A 127 7.28 8.62 24.30
C ASN A 127 7.23 8.03 22.89
N ASN A 128 8.41 7.68 22.34
CA ASN A 128 8.56 7.09 21.00
C ASN A 128 7.70 5.81 20.81
N GLU A 129 7.28 5.18 21.90
CA GLU A 129 6.44 3.97 21.94
C GLU A 129 5.01 4.15 21.39
N GLY A 130 4.55 5.39 21.14
CA GLY A 130 3.20 5.65 20.66
C GLY A 130 3.06 5.78 19.13
N HIS A 131 4.15 6.03 18.40
CA HIS A 131 4.05 6.43 16.99
C HIS A 131 3.50 5.32 16.10
N ILE A 132 3.98 4.08 16.25
CA ILE A 132 3.51 2.94 15.45
C ILE A 132 2.03 2.66 15.70
N CYS A 133 1.59 2.70 16.96
CA CYS A 133 0.19 2.52 17.31
C CYS A 133 -0.72 3.59 16.68
N ASN A 134 -0.30 4.85 16.70
CA ASN A 134 -1.05 5.95 16.09
C ASN A 134 -1.11 5.81 14.56
N MET A 135 0.03 5.48 13.92
CA MET A 135 0.10 5.18 12.50
C MET A 135 -0.84 4.02 12.13
N GLY A 136 -0.82 2.93 12.91
CA GLY A 136 -1.66 1.76 12.67
C GLY A 136 -3.15 2.08 12.70
N ARG A 137 -3.60 2.88 13.68
CA ARG A 137 -4.99 3.34 13.75
C ARG A 137 -5.38 4.18 12.53
N MET A 138 -4.51 5.09 12.11
CA MET A 138 -4.75 5.92 10.92
C MET A 138 -4.85 5.09 9.65
N ILE A 139 -3.97 4.10 9.49
CA ILE A 139 -3.96 3.18 8.33
C ILE A 139 -5.24 2.35 8.29
N GLU A 140 -5.63 1.74 9.41
CA GLU A 140 -6.82 0.90 9.51
C GLU A 140 -8.09 1.68 9.17
N GLU A 141 -8.24 2.89 9.73
CA GLU A 141 -9.37 3.77 9.44
C GLU A 141 -9.40 4.18 7.95
N MET A 142 -8.24 4.47 7.36
CA MET A 142 -8.15 4.89 5.95
C MET A 142 -8.44 3.74 4.99
N GLU A 143 -7.90 2.54 5.22
CA GLU A 143 -8.18 1.36 4.38
C GLU A 143 -9.65 0.96 4.44
N SER A 144 -10.27 1.01 5.62
CA SER A 144 -11.70 0.71 5.77
C SER A 144 -12.55 1.65 4.91
N LYS A 145 -12.25 2.96 4.92
CA LYS A 145 -12.95 3.95 4.09
C LYS A 145 -12.70 3.72 2.60
N LEU A 146 -11.46 3.45 2.19
CA LEU A 146 -11.11 3.19 0.79
C LEU A 146 -11.79 1.94 0.24
N ARG A 147 -11.82 0.85 1.02
CA ARG A 147 -12.47 -0.40 0.62
C ARG A 147 -13.96 -0.23 0.36
N ASN A 148 -14.65 0.46 1.28
CA ASN A 148 -16.07 0.80 1.10
C ASN A 148 -16.31 1.67 -0.14
N SER A 149 -15.43 2.64 -0.40
CA SER A 149 -15.53 3.48 -1.61
C SER A 149 -15.30 2.69 -2.89
N LEU A 150 -14.32 1.77 -2.91
CA LEU A 150 -14.03 0.93 -4.08
C LEU A 150 -15.19 0.00 -4.39
N ASP A 151 -15.78 -0.65 -3.39
CA ASP A 151 -16.93 -1.53 -3.59
C ASP A 151 -18.12 -0.80 -4.25
N GLN A 152 -18.39 0.44 -3.81
CA GLN A 152 -19.44 1.28 -4.39
C GLN A 152 -19.18 1.64 -5.85
N VAL A 153 -17.93 1.96 -6.21
CA VAL A 153 -17.58 2.37 -7.58
C VAL A 153 -17.52 1.17 -8.53
N TYR A 154 -16.81 0.11 -8.15
CA TYR A 154 -16.57 -1.06 -9.02
C TYR A 154 -17.83 -1.87 -9.27
N PHE A 155 -18.66 -2.10 -8.24
CA PHE A 155 -19.83 -2.96 -8.37
C PHE A 155 -21.16 -2.20 -8.46
N GLY A 156 -21.21 -0.95 -7.99
CA GLY A 156 -22.37 -0.08 -8.08
C GLY A 156 -22.36 0.77 -9.35
N LYS A 157 -21.59 1.86 -9.31
CA LYS A 157 -21.62 2.91 -10.36
C LYS A 157 -21.24 2.39 -11.75
N MET A 158 -20.28 1.48 -11.84
CA MET A 158 -19.89 0.90 -13.13
C MET A 158 -21.03 0.09 -13.78
N LYS A 159 -21.78 -0.65 -12.96
CA LYS A 159 -22.96 -1.40 -13.42
C LYS A 159 -24.06 -0.46 -13.92
N GLU A 160 -24.33 0.62 -13.19
CA GLU A 160 -25.30 1.65 -13.59
C GLU A 160 -24.94 2.28 -14.94
N MET A 161 -23.65 2.62 -15.15
CA MET A 161 -23.17 3.16 -16.43
C MET A 161 -23.39 2.18 -17.58
N VAL A 162 -23.03 0.90 -17.41
CA VAL A 162 -23.22 -0.13 -18.45
C VAL A 162 -24.69 -0.32 -18.78
N CYS A 163 -25.57 -0.38 -17.76
CA CYS A 163 -27.01 -0.52 -17.96
C CYS A 163 -27.65 0.70 -18.62
N THR A 164 -27.09 1.90 -18.40
CA THR A 164 -27.56 3.14 -19.06
C THR A 164 -27.20 3.15 -20.55
N LEU A 165 -25.99 2.71 -20.91
CA LEU A 165 -25.54 2.67 -22.31
C LEU A 165 -26.15 1.52 -23.10
N ARG A 166 -26.43 0.40 -22.42
CA ARG A 166 -27.03 -0.79 -23.02
C ARG A 166 -28.12 -1.29 -22.09
N SER A 167 -29.33 -0.79 -22.29
CA SER A 167 -30.52 -1.30 -21.62
C SER A 167 -30.57 -2.81 -21.84
N PRO A 168 -30.68 -3.63 -20.78
CA PRO A 168 -30.91 -5.05 -20.96
C PRO A 168 -32.14 -5.22 -21.83
N SER A 169 -32.03 -6.03 -22.90
CA SER A 169 -33.21 -6.38 -23.68
C SER A 169 -34.24 -6.95 -22.72
N GLU A 170 -35.47 -6.45 -22.75
CA GLU A 170 -36.58 -7.09 -22.05
C GLU A 170 -36.59 -8.54 -22.51
N VAL A 171 -36.21 -9.46 -21.63
CA VAL A 171 -36.49 -10.88 -21.84
C VAL A 171 -37.99 -10.95 -21.74
N VAL A 172 -38.66 -10.87 -22.89
CA VAL A 172 -40.07 -11.18 -23.02
C VAL A 172 -40.19 -12.65 -22.68
N THR A 173 -40.37 -12.96 -21.39
CA THR A 173 -40.96 -14.21 -20.94
C THR A 173 -42.39 -14.20 -21.46
N ARG A 174 -42.56 -14.60 -22.73
CA ARG A 174 -43.85 -15.10 -23.19
C ARG A 174 -44.11 -16.35 -22.38
N LEU A 175 -44.91 -16.21 -21.32
CA LEU A 175 -45.64 -17.35 -20.80
C LEU A 175 -46.49 -17.88 -21.98
N PRO A 176 -46.45 -19.19 -22.29
CA PRO A 176 -47.38 -19.72 -23.27
C PRO A 176 -48.78 -19.58 -22.70
N ASP A 177 -49.62 -18.78 -23.35
CA ASP A 177 -51.06 -18.81 -23.10
C ASP A 177 -51.57 -20.19 -23.51
N SER A 178 -52.07 -20.92 -22.50
CA SER A 178 -53.01 -22.07 -22.48
C SER A 178 -53.12 -22.94 -23.74
#